data_AF-A0A536YPU1-F1
#
_entry.id   AF-A0A536YPU1-F1
#
_cell.length_a   1.000
_cell.length_b   1.000
_cell.length_c   1.000
_cell.angle_alpha   90.00
_cell.angle_beta   90.00
_cell.angle_gamma   90.00
#
_symmetry.space_group_name_H-M   'P 1'
#
loop_
_entity.id
_entity.type
_entity.pdbx_description
1 polymer ?
#
loop_
_entity_poly.entity_id
_entity_poly.type
_entity_poly.pdbx_seq_one_letter_code
_entity_poly.pdbx_strand_id
1 'polypeptide(L)'
;IARREIRSYRQLPLHFYQIQTKFRDEIRPRFGVMRGREFTMKDGYSFHADYTDLQREYGNMYDTYTRIFVRLGLKFRAVAGDPGAIGGTESREFHVLAESGE
;
A
#
# COMPACT_ATOMS: atom_id res chain seq x y z
N ILE A 1 -1.60 6.55 -17.66
CA ILE A 1 -0.18 6.98 -17.71
C ILE A 1 0.71 5.81 -18.09
N ALA A 2 0.84 4.77 -17.26
CA ALA A 2 1.72 3.61 -17.51
C ALA A 2 1.64 3.02 -18.93
N ARG A 3 0.44 2.69 -19.43
CA ARG A 3 0.23 2.16 -20.80
C ARG A 3 0.77 3.06 -21.92
N ARG A 4 0.84 4.38 -21.70
CA ARG A 4 1.32 5.35 -22.70
C ARG A 4 2.84 5.52 -22.65
N GLU A 5 3.42 5.48 -21.46
CA GLU A 5 4.84 5.79 -21.21
C GLU A 5 5.74 4.53 -21.23
N ILE A 6 5.18 3.37 -20.83
CA ILE A 6 5.89 2.09 -20.80
C ILE A 6 5.62 1.37 -22.12
N ARG A 7 6.63 1.32 -22.99
CA ARG A 7 6.55 0.76 -24.34
C ARG A 7 7.46 -0.46 -24.56
N SER A 8 8.42 -0.68 -23.66
CA SER A 8 9.34 -1.81 -23.73
C SER A 8 9.57 -2.43 -22.37
N TYR A 9 9.74 -3.75 -22.33
CA TYR A 9 10.15 -4.48 -21.12
C TYR A 9 11.49 -3.97 -20.55
N ARG A 10 12.35 -3.37 -21.39
CA ARG A 10 13.63 -2.78 -20.95
C ARG A 10 13.46 -1.59 -20.00
N GLN A 11 12.28 -0.99 -19.96
CA GLN A 11 11.96 0.08 -19.02
C GLN A 11 11.55 -0.48 -17.64
N LEU A 12 11.33 -1.78 -17.51
CA LEU A 12 10.87 -2.43 -16.29
C LEU A 12 12.05 -3.03 -15.50
N PRO A 13 11.97 -3.08 -14.16
CA PRO A 13 10.84 -2.64 -13.32
C PRO A 13 10.74 -1.12 -13.11
N LEU A 14 9.52 -0.65 -12.85
CA LEU A 14 9.26 0.72 -12.40
C LEU A 14 8.34 0.71 -11.18
N HIS A 15 8.56 1.63 -10.25
CA HIS A 15 7.66 1.88 -9.14
C HIS A 15 7.37 3.38 -9.06
N PHE A 16 6.12 3.76 -9.28
CA PHE A 16 5.64 5.12 -9.10
C PHE A 16 4.85 5.22 -7.79
N TYR A 17 5.08 6.27 -7.02
CA TYR A 17 4.27 6.56 -5.84
C TYR A 17 3.96 8.04 -5.76
N GLN A 18 2.92 8.35 -4.99
CA GLN A 18 2.56 9.72 -4.66
C GLN A 18 2.12 9.80 -3.20
N ILE A 19 2.11 11.02 -2.66
CA ILE A 19 1.48 11.33 -1.39
C ILE A 19 0.44 12.39 -1.71
N GLN A 20 -0.83 12.03 -1.59
CA GLN A 20 -1.93 12.87 -2.02
C GLN A 20 -3.14 12.70 -1.11
N THR A 21 -3.91 13.77 -0.95
CA THR A 21 -5.24 13.72 -0.35
C THR A 21 -6.19 12.88 -1.19
N LYS A 22 -6.89 11.96 -0.55
CA LYS A 22 -7.92 11.10 -1.14
C LYS A 22 -9.25 11.34 -0.45
N PHE A 23 -10.33 11.03 -1.16
CA PHE A 23 -11.69 11.07 -0.64
C PHE A 23 -12.33 9.68 -0.73
N ARG A 24 -12.99 9.25 0.35
CA ARG A 24 -13.88 8.07 0.40
C ARG A 24 -15.18 8.48 1.05
N ASP A 25 -16.29 8.13 0.42
CA ASP A 25 -17.62 8.44 0.95
C ASP A 25 -18.01 7.45 2.06
N GLU A 26 -17.35 7.58 3.20
CA GLU A 26 -17.63 6.78 4.40
C GLU A 26 -19.02 7.16 4.96
N ILE A 27 -19.88 6.15 5.07
CA ILE A 27 -21.28 6.28 5.50
C ILE A 27 -21.33 6.79 6.95
N ARG A 28 -20.40 6.33 7.81
CA ARG A 28 -20.32 6.73 9.22
C ARG A 28 -18.90 7.16 9.61
N PRO A 29 -18.51 8.42 9.34
CA PRO A 29 -17.22 8.95 9.76
C PRO A 29 -17.11 8.98 11.29
N ARG A 30 -16.01 8.49 11.84
CA ARG A 30 -15.79 8.37 13.29
C ARG A 30 -14.30 8.42 13.62
N PHE A 31 -13.96 8.55 14.90
CA PHE A 31 -12.57 8.51 15.39
C PHE A 31 -11.62 9.56 14.75
N GLY A 32 -12.17 10.71 14.35
CA GLY A 32 -11.40 11.82 13.78
C GLY A 32 -10.63 11.39 12.53
N VAL A 33 -9.30 11.53 12.58
CA VAL A 33 -8.41 11.21 11.45
C VAL A 33 -8.36 9.73 11.08
N MET A 34 -8.73 8.84 12.01
CA MET A 34 -8.65 7.39 11.79
C MET A 34 -9.71 6.88 10.81
N ARG A 35 -10.90 7.52 10.78
CA ARG A 35 -12.00 7.12 9.89
C ARG A 35 -12.80 8.34 9.42
N GLY A 36 -12.13 9.19 8.64
CA GLY A 36 -12.70 10.36 7.96
C GLY A 36 -13.07 10.09 6.49
N ARG A 37 -13.64 11.11 5.83
CA ARG A 37 -13.91 11.07 4.39
C ARG A 37 -12.72 11.53 3.55
N GLU A 38 -11.99 12.52 4.05
CA GLU A 38 -10.78 13.04 3.42
C GLU A 38 -9.56 12.64 4.25
N PHE A 39 -8.54 12.07 3.61
CA PHE A 39 -7.33 11.62 4.29
C PHE A 39 -6.12 11.66 3.36
N THR A 40 -4.93 11.87 3.92
CA THR A 40 -3.68 11.78 3.17
C THR A 40 -3.27 10.33 3.02
N MET A 41 -2.92 9.92 1.80
CA MET A 41 -2.47 8.56 1.52
C MET A 41 -1.20 8.57 0.67
N LYS A 42 -0.28 7.67 1.02
CA LYS A 42 0.80 7.26 0.13
C LYS A 42 0.35 6.01 -0.62
N ASP A 43 0.07 6.15 -1.91
CA ASP A 43 -0.22 5.07 -2.84
C ASP A 43 0.98 4.83 -3.77
N GLY A 44 1.37 3.56 -3.95
CA GLY A 44 2.46 3.13 -4.81
C GLY A 44 2.00 2.04 -5.79
N TYR A 45 2.51 2.10 -7.01
CA TYR A 45 2.16 1.21 -8.11
C TYR A 45 3.44 0.77 -8.83
N SER A 46 3.71 -0.52 -8.81
CA SER A 46 4.86 -1.11 -9.46
C SER A 46 4.46 -1.89 -10.73
N PHE A 47 5.35 -1.88 -11.72
CA PHE A 47 5.16 -2.50 -13.02
C PHE A 47 6.35 -3.41 -13.30
N HIS A 48 6.06 -4.64 -13.69
CA HIS A 48 7.04 -5.73 -13.79
C HIS A 48 6.86 -6.50 -15.10
N ALA A 49 7.96 -7.01 -15.64
CA ALA A 49 7.94 -7.79 -16.87
C ALA A 49 7.41 -9.22 -16.63
N ASP A 50 7.61 -9.74 -15.43
CA ASP A 50 7.20 -11.08 -15.02
C ASP A 50 6.80 -11.13 -13.54
N TYR A 51 6.23 -12.27 -13.13
CA TYR A 51 5.75 -12.49 -11.77
C TYR A 51 6.88 -12.62 -10.73
N THR A 52 8.05 -13.12 -11.13
CA THR A 52 9.19 -13.29 -10.23
C THR A 52 9.73 -11.93 -9.78
N ASP A 53 9.83 -10.99 -10.73
CA ASP A 53 10.22 -9.61 -10.44
C ASP A 53 9.17 -8.87 -9.59
N LEU A 54 7.87 -9.11 -9.84
CA LEU A 54 6.79 -8.63 -8.99
C LEU A 54 6.93 -9.13 -7.54
N GLN A 55 7.19 -10.42 -7.36
CA GLN A 55 7.36 -11.03 -6.03
C GLN A 55 8.56 -10.43 -5.28
N ARG A 56 9.67 -10.19 -5.99
CA ARG A 56 10.83 -9.50 -5.45
C ARG A 56 10.47 -8.09 -4.97
N GLU A 57 9.77 -7.31 -5.78
CA GLU A 57 9.39 -5.94 -5.42
C GLU A 57 8.34 -5.90 -4.31
N TYR A 58 7.42 -6.86 -4.29
CA TYR A 58 6.47 -7.01 -3.19
C TYR A 58 7.18 -7.25 -1.85
N GLY A 59 8.22 -8.10 -1.84
CA GLY A 59 9.11 -8.28 -0.69
C GLY A 59 9.87 -7.00 -0.30
N ASN A 60 10.43 -6.29 -1.28
CA ASN A 60 11.10 -5.00 -1.04
C ASN A 60 10.16 -3.96 -0.42
N MET A 61 8.88 -3.93 -0.86
CA MET A 61 7.88 -3.05 -0.30
C MET A 61 7.47 -3.45 1.11
N TYR A 62 7.34 -4.75 1.38
CA TYR A 62 7.13 -5.26 2.73
C TYR A 62 8.23 -4.77 3.69
N ASP A 63 9.50 -4.89 3.30
CA ASP A 63 10.62 -4.42 4.12
C ASP A 63 10.64 -2.89 4.24
N THR A 64 10.27 -2.18 3.18
CA THR A 64 10.16 -0.72 3.18
C THR A 64 9.10 -0.23 4.17
N TYR A 65 7.90 -0.79 4.14
CA TYR A 65 6.86 -0.44 5.10
C TYR A 65 7.25 -0.83 6.53
N THR A 66 7.87 -2.00 6.71
CA THR A 66 8.47 -2.41 8.00
C THR A 66 9.42 -1.34 8.53
N ARG A 67 10.38 -0.87 7.72
CA ARG A 67 11.32 0.20 8.10
C ARG A 67 10.61 1.52 8.41
N ILE A 68 9.58 1.89 7.66
CA ILE A 68 8.80 3.12 7.91
C ILE A 68 8.16 3.05 9.30
N PHE A 69 7.42 1.98 9.61
CA PHE A 69 6.74 1.86 10.90
C PHE A 69 7.72 1.73 12.08
N VAL A 70 8.85 1.04 11.90
CA VAL A 70 9.94 1.01 12.89
C VAL A 70 10.50 2.42 13.15
N ARG A 71 10.76 3.21 12.10
CA ARG A 71 11.25 4.59 12.24
C ARG A 71 10.24 5.51 12.92
N LEU A 72 8.95 5.23 12.80
CA LEU A 72 7.88 5.93 13.51
C LEU A 72 7.74 5.49 14.98
N GLY A 73 8.48 4.46 15.42
CA GLY A 73 8.43 3.95 16.80
C GLY A 73 7.16 3.15 17.11
N LEU A 74 6.47 2.64 16.08
CA LEU A 74 5.20 1.94 16.25
C LEU A 74 5.43 0.45 16.53
N LYS A 75 4.61 -0.13 17.41
CA LYS A 75 4.49 -1.58 17.57
C LYS A 75 3.42 -2.08 16.60
N PHE A 76 3.81 -2.84 15.58
CA PHE A 76 2.90 -3.31 14.54
C PHE A 76 3.11 -4.78 14.20
N ARG A 77 2.15 -5.37 13.51
CA ARG A 77 2.25 -6.69 12.88
C ARG A 77 1.78 -6.61 11.44
N ALA A 78 2.48 -7.33 10.56
CA ALA A 78 1.99 -7.57 9.22
C ALA A 78 1.19 -8.88 9.20
N VAL A 79 -0.03 -8.83 8.71
CA VAL A 79 -0.95 -9.97 8.61
C VAL A 79 -1.38 -10.17 7.17
N ALA A 80 -1.78 -11.39 6.82
CA ALA A 80 -2.41 -11.63 5.53
C ALA A 80 -3.74 -10.86 5.47
N GLY A 81 -3.91 -10.04 4.43
CA GLY A 81 -5.11 -9.26 4.20
C GLY A 81 -5.98 -9.88 3.11
N ASP A 82 -7.24 -9.44 3.04
CA ASP A 82 -8.09 -9.74 1.89
C ASP A 82 -7.75 -8.74 0.77
N PRO A 83 -7.38 -9.19 -0.45
CA PRO A 83 -7.18 -8.29 -1.59
C PRO A 83 -8.43 -7.49 -1.96
N GLY A 84 -9.63 -7.93 -1.54
CA GLY A 84 -10.88 -7.22 -1.71
C GLY A 84 -11.15 -6.81 -3.16
N ALA A 85 -11.74 -5.62 -3.34
CA ALA A 85 -12.09 -5.09 -4.67
C ALA A 85 -10.88 -4.67 -5.52
N ILE A 86 -9.67 -4.57 -4.93
CA ILE A 86 -8.44 -4.26 -5.68
C ILE A 86 -7.97 -5.51 -6.44
N GLY A 87 -8.30 -6.70 -5.94
CA GLY A 87 -7.93 -7.97 -6.54
C GLY A 87 -6.46 -8.34 -6.33
N GLY A 88 -6.12 -9.57 -6.68
CA GLY A 88 -4.78 -10.14 -6.47
C GLY A 88 -4.83 -11.45 -5.70
N THR A 89 -3.69 -12.14 -5.64
CA THR A 89 -3.52 -13.41 -4.92
C THR A 89 -2.87 -13.24 -3.56
N GLU A 90 -2.11 -12.17 -3.38
CA GLU A 90 -1.37 -11.89 -2.15
C GLU A 90 -1.64 -10.46 -1.70
N SER A 91 -2.05 -10.32 -0.44
CA SER A 91 -2.27 -9.04 0.22
C SER A 91 -1.76 -9.14 1.66
N ARG A 92 -1.11 -8.07 2.12
CA ARG A 92 -0.62 -7.93 3.49
C ARG A 92 -1.01 -6.57 4.04
N GLU A 93 -1.54 -6.60 5.25
CA GLU A 93 -1.93 -5.40 5.99
C GLU A 93 -1.00 -5.19 7.18
N PHE A 94 -0.67 -3.93 7.47
CA PHE A 94 0.16 -3.55 8.61
C PHE A 94 -0.75 -2.95 9.69
N HIS A 95 -0.88 -3.66 10.82
CA HIS A 95 -1.74 -3.27 11.93
C HIS A 95 -0.89 -2.82 13.11
N VAL A 96 -1.13 -1.60 13.59
CA VAL A 96 -0.54 -1.10 14.84
C VAL A 96 -1.28 -1.73 16.02
N LEU A 97 -0.56 -2.31 16.97
CA LEU A 97 -1.14 -2.91 18.16
C LEU A 97 -1.64 -1.81 19.10
N ALA A 98 -2.96 -1.73 19.28
CA ALA A 98 -3.61 -0.82 20.20
C ALA A 98 -4.74 -1.56 20.94
N GLU A 99 -4.99 -1.20 22.19
CA GLU A 99 -6.11 -1.77 22.97
C GLU A 99 -7.48 -1.34 22.41
N SER A 100 -7.54 -0.27 21.63
CA SER A 100 -8.73 0.31 21.01
C SER A 100 -8.84 0.04 19.51
N GLY A 101 -8.36 -1.11 19.01
CA GLY A 101 -8.55 -1.48 17.60
C GLY A 101 -10.03 -1.69 17.26
N GLU A 102 -10.46 -1.31 16.06
CA GLU A 102 -11.71 -1.83 15.48
C GLU A 102 -11.64 -3.35 15.29
#